data_AF-A0A7D5RPG9-F1
#
_entry.id   AF-A0A7D5RPG9-F1
#
_cell.length_a   1.000
_cell.length_b   1.000
_cell.length_c   1.000
_cell.angle_alpha   90.00
_cell.angle_beta   90.00
_cell.angle_gamma   90.00
#
_symmetry.space_group_name_H-M   'P 1'
#
loop_
_entity.id
_entity.type
_entity.pdbx_description
1 polymer ?
#
loop_
_entity_poly.entity_id
_entity_poly.type
_entity_poly.pdbx_seq_one_letter_code
_entity_poly.pdbx_strand_id
1 'polypeptide(L)'
;MRKPYADRYAFRLRMTTGVFMDANDFSNDRLTYSALCSTGSNKVRLGGKFVKIKIDEGSKKGLHKIKLNQVFGVRTCKNTYRIQDGLDYKVINTKYISLYSRLIEIGAEGSFYEDLYYFSATPEGRIQPLTKRNLKDAYPSNSEFVNYIDKSFKDDSELGVFNSQLNQYMLVYFFEKSKN
;
A
#
# COMPACT_ATOMS: atom_id res chain seq x y z
N MET A 1 4.64 -30.68 37.44
CA MET A 1 3.90 -30.79 36.15
C MET A 1 4.33 -29.65 35.22
N ARG A 2 5.18 -29.95 34.23
CA ARG A 2 5.61 -28.99 33.19
C ARG A 2 4.58 -28.99 32.07
N LYS A 3 3.97 -27.85 31.77
CA LYS A 3 3.21 -27.64 30.53
C LYS A 3 4.18 -27.67 29.33
N PRO A 4 3.84 -28.32 28.22
CA PRO A 4 4.75 -28.44 27.09
C PRO A 4 4.93 -27.06 26.41
N TYR A 5 6.19 -26.68 26.27
CA TYR A 5 6.67 -25.65 25.36
C TYR A 5 6.41 -26.10 23.92
N ALA A 6 5.20 -25.87 23.42
CA ALA A 6 4.91 -25.93 21.98
C ALA A 6 5.10 -24.52 21.42
N ASP A 7 6.33 -24.28 21.00
CA ASP A 7 6.78 -23.33 19.99
C ASP A 7 6.19 -21.92 19.95
N ARG A 8 6.91 -21.03 20.63
CA ARG A 8 6.99 -19.58 20.38
C ARG A 8 7.68 -19.24 19.04
N TYR A 9 7.54 -20.05 17.99
CA TYR A 9 8.20 -19.85 16.69
C TYR A 9 7.25 -19.82 15.48
N ALA A 10 5.94 -19.73 15.69
CA ALA A 10 4.95 -19.55 14.63
C ALA A 10 4.87 -18.12 14.03
N PHE A 11 5.85 -17.23 14.27
CA PHE A 11 5.83 -15.86 13.71
C PHE A 11 7.20 -15.32 13.31
N ARG A 12 7.95 -16.09 12.52
CA ARG A 12 8.81 -15.49 11.48
C ARG A 12 8.01 -15.51 10.17
N LEU A 13 6.99 -14.65 10.05
CA LEU A 13 6.48 -14.29 8.73
C LEU A 13 7.66 -13.74 7.95
N ARG A 14 8.19 -14.55 7.04
CA ARG A 14 9.28 -14.16 6.17
C ARG A 14 8.71 -13.10 5.23
N MET A 15 8.85 -11.82 5.59
CA MET A 15 8.46 -10.73 4.70
C MET A 15 9.19 -10.95 3.38
N THR A 16 8.44 -11.15 2.31
CA THR A 16 8.99 -11.32 0.96
C THR A 16 9.24 -9.95 0.36
N THR A 17 10.19 -9.87 -0.55
CA THR A 17 10.45 -8.71 -1.39
C THR A 17 10.31 -9.13 -2.84
N GLY A 18 9.85 -8.23 -3.71
CA GLY A 18 9.64 -8.53 -5.11
C GLY A 18 8.91 -7.42 -5.83
N VAL A 19 8.41 -7.73 -7.02
CA VAL A 19 7.70 -6.82 -7.91
C VAL A 19 6.40 -7.47 -8.36
N PHE A 20 5.31 -6.71 -8.35
CA PHE A 20 4.06 -7.06 -8.99
C PHE A 20 4.09 -6.52 -10.41
N MET A 21 4.04 -7.41 -11.42
CA MET A 21 4.20 -6.98 -12.80
C MET A 21 2.92 -6.35 -13.34
N ASP A 22 1.77 -6.89 -12.94
CA ASP A 22 0.46 -6.41 -13.33
C ASP A 22 -0.51 -6.34 -12.14
N ALA A 23 -1.74 -5.92 -12.41
CA ALA A 23 -2.78 -5.75 -11.40
C ALA A 23 -3.24 -7.10 -10.81
N ASN A 24 -3.24 -8.16 -11.61
CA ASN A 24 -3.62 -9.49 -11.16
C ASN A 24 -2.56 -10.07 -10.21
N ASP A 25 -1.29 -9.84 -10.49
CA ASP A 25 -0.19 -10.15 -9.57
C ASP A 25 -0.37 -9.44 -8.24
N PHE A 26 -0.73 -8.15 -8.25
CA PHE A 26 -0.94 -7.38 -7.03
C PHE A 26 -2.11 -7.88 -6.20
N SER A 27 -3.26 -8.13 -6.83
CA SER A 27 -4.48 -8.59 -6.13
C SER A 27 -4.36 -10.02 -5.61
N ASN A 28 -3.55 -10.87 -6.24
CA ASN A 28 -3.35 -12.27 -5.84
C ASN A 28 -2.04 -12.51 -5.07
N ASP A 29 -1.37 -11.44 -4.64
CA ASP A 29 -0.09 -11.51 -3.92
C ASP A 29 1.03 -12.30 -4.62
N ARG A 30 1.10 -12.20 -5.95
CA ARG A 30 2.11 -12.91 -6.77
C ARG A 30 3.29 -11.99 -7.09
N LEU A 31 4.45 -12.32 -6.54
CA LEU A 31 5.68 -11.55 -6.75
C LEU A 31 6.57 -12.18 -7.83
N THR A 32 6.99 -11.37 -8.79
CA THR A 32 8.16 -11.64 -9.62
C THR A 32 9.42 -11.15 -8.91
N TYR A 33 10.56 -11.80 -9.17
CA TYR A 33 11.82 -11.55 -8.42
C TYR A 33 11.62 -11.69 -6.91
N SER A 34 10.79 -12.64 -6.50
CA SER A 34 10.45 -12.88 -5.10
C SER A 34 11.64 -13.45 -4.33
N ALA A 35 11.92 -12.89 -3.16
CA ALA A 35 12.94 -13.39 -2.23
C ALA A 35 12.57 -13.11 -0.78
N LEU A 36 13.17 -13.84 0.16
CA LEU A 36 12.98 -13.64 1.59
C LEU A 36 13.85 -12.49 2.10
N CYS A 37 13.27 -11.57 2.87
CA CYS A 37 13.99 -10.45 3.47
C CYS A 37 15.02 -10.85 4.54
N SER A 38 14.91 -12.06 5.09
CA SER A 38 15.81 -12.58 6.14
C SER A 38 17.23 -12.86 5.65
N THR A 39 17.46 -12.88 4.34
CA THR A 39 18.76 -13.21 3.73
C THR A 39 19.74 -12.04 3.69
N GLY A 40 19.32 -10.82 4.05
CA GLY A 40 20.17 -9.61 4.16
C GLY A 40 20.77 -9.09 2.83
N SER A 41 20.83 -9.94 1.82
CA SER A 41 21.53 -9.74 0.56
C SER A 41 20.55 -9.51 -0.61
N ASN A 42 19.38 -10.16 -0.56
CA ASN A 42 18.23 -9.90 -1.43
C ASN A 42 17.59 -8.54 -1.11
N LYS A 43 17.47 -7.66 -2.12
CA LYS A 43 16.95 -6.30 -1.93
C LYS A 43 16.17 -5.82 -3.16
N VAL A 44 14.91 -5.46 -2.98
CA VAL A 44 14.18 -4.62 -3.93
C VAL A 44 14.06 -3.21 -3.37
N ARG A 45 14.42 -2.21 -4.17
CA ARG A 45 14.39 -0.80 -3.79
C ARG A 45 13.87 0.06 -4.92
N LEU A 46 13.09 1.07 -4.56
CA LEU A 46 12.74 2.17 -5.43
C LEU A 46 13.96 3.10 -5.55
N GLY A 47 14.24 3.58 -6.77
CA GLY A 47 15.38 4.45 -7.04
C GLY A 47 15.14 5.34 -8.26
N GLY A 48 14.58 6.53 -8.01
CA GLY A 48 14.17 7.44 -9.07
C GLY A 48 13.20 6.76 -10.03
N LYS A 49 13.49 6.80 -11.34
CA LYS A 49 12.65 6.21 -12.40
C LYS A 49 12.74 4.68 -12.53
N PHE A 50 13.37 3.98 -11.58
CA PHE A 50 13.63 2.55 -11.68
C PHE A 50 13.40 1.81 -10.37
N VAL A 51 13.07 0.53 -10.50
CA VAL A 51 13.15 -0.47 -9.44
C VAL A 51 14.48 -1.21 -9.58
N LYS A 52 15.30 -1.15 -8.52
CA LYS A 52 16.57 -1.88 -8.44
C LYS A 52 16.35 -3.16 -7.64
N ILE A 53 16.72 -4.29 -8.23
CA ILE A 53 16.49 -5.62 -7.67
C ILE A 53 17.83 -6.34 -7.58
N LYS A 54 18.16 -6.86 -6.41
CA LYS A 54 19.26 -7.80 -6.20
C LYS A 54 18.68 -9.09 -5.66
N ILE A 55 18.87 -10.19 -6.40
CA ILE A 55 18.49 -11.54 -6.02
C ILE A 55 19.73 -12.42 -6.02
N ASP A 56 20.02 -13.14 -4.94
CA ASP A 56 21.25 -13.93 -4.80
C ASP A 56 21.07 -15.43 -5.07
N GLU A 57 19.81 -15.91 -5.16
CA GLU A 57 19.45 -17.32 -5.31
C GLU A 57 18.31 -17.53 -6.30
N GLY A 58 18.17 -18.76 -6.81
CA GLY A 58 17.10 -19.15 -7.74
C GLY A 58 17.31 -18.70 -9.19
N SER A 59 16.31 -18.99 -10.04
CA SER A 59 16.38 -18.78 -11.50
C SER A 59 16.48 -17.32 -11.93
N LYS A 60 16.17 -16.38 -11.02
CA LYS A 60 16.24 -14.93 -11.26
C LYS A 60 17.42 -14.28 -10.53
N LYS A 61 18.43 -15.05 -10.11
CA LYS A 61 19.67 -14.53 -9.52
C LYS A 61 20.29 -13.44 -10.40
N GLY A 62 20.79 -12.39 -9.78
CA GLY A 62 21.48 -11.28 -10.43
C GLY A 62 21.00 -9.91 -9.98
N LEU A 63 21.56 -8.90 -10.64
CA LEU A 63 21.14 -7.51 -10.52
C LEU A 63 20.19 -7.19 -11.68
N HIS A 64 19.00 -6.71 -11.35
CA HIS A 64 18.01 -6.30 -12.34
C HIS A 64 17.61 -4.84 -12.10
N LYS A 65 17.27 -4.17 -13.20
CA LYS A 65 16.81 -2.79 -13.19
C LYS A 65 15.63 -2.68 -14.14
N ILE A 66 14.45 -2.39 -13.59
CA ILE A 66 13.20 -2.28 -14.33
C ILE A 66 12.72 -0.82 -14.24
N LYS A 67 12.19 -0.25 -15.33
CA LYS A 67 11.62 1.11 -15.25
C LYS A 67 10.38 1.07 -14.36
N LEU A 68 10.17 2.14 -13.59
CA LEU A 68 9.06 2.20 -12.65
C LEU A 68 7.70 2.05 -13.36
N ASN A 69 7.55 2.65 -14.54
CA ASN A 69 6.33 2.53 -15.36
C ASN A 69 6.12 1.16 -16.04
N GLN A 70 7.00 0.18 -15.84
CA GLN A 70 6.86 -1.19 -16.35
C GLN A 70 6.40 -2.18 -15.27
N VAL A 71 6.13 -1.70 -14.06
CA VAL A 71 5.69 -2.53 -12.95
C VAL A 71 4.41 -1.94 -12.38
N PHE A 72 3.53 -2.81 -11.88
CA PHE A 72 2.30 -2.38 -11.22
C PHE A 72 2.54 -2.06 -9.74
N GLY A 73 3.46 -2.77 -9.09
CA GLY A 73 3.75 -2.55 -7.68
C GLY A 73 5.11 -3.11 -7.26
N VAL A 74 5.55 -2.69 -6.08
CA VAL A 74 6.84 -3.10 -5.52
C VAL A 74 6.64 -3.47 -4.05
N ARG A 75 7.06 -4.68 -3.67
CA ARG A 75 7.19 -5.05 -2.26
C ARG A 75 8.65 -4.98 -1.85
N THR A 76 8.94 -4.03 -0.97
CA THR A 76 10.21 -4.00 -0.24
C THR A 76 10.06 -4.79 1.06
N CYS A 77 11.16 -5.00 1.78
CA CYS A 77 11.11 -5.65 3.09
C CYS A 77 10.40 -4.87 4.20
N LYS A 78 10.03 -3.60 3.94
CA LYS A 78 9.36 -2.74 4.93
C LYS A 78 7.96 -2.33 4.50
N ASN A 79 7.82 -1.97 3.22
CA ASN A 79 6.62 -1.38 2.67
C ASN A 79 6.27 -2.02 1.33
N THR A 80 4.98 -2.00 1.02
CA THR A 80 4.47 -2.26 -0.33
C THR A 80 4.09 -0.94 -0.98
N TYR A 81 4.33 -0.82 -2.28
CA TYR A 81 4.01 0.35 -3.09
C TYR A 81 3.23 -0.07 -4.32
N ARG A 82 2.24 0.73 -4.69
CA ARG A 82 1.57 0.66 -6.00
C ARG A 82 2.14 1.76 -6.88
N ILE A 83 2.37 1.45 -8.15
CA ILE A 83 2.94 2.39 -9.11
C ILE A 83 1.85 2.88 -10.07
N GLN A 84 1.77 4.20 -10.26
CA GLN A 84 0.91 4.79 -11.29
C GLN A 84 1.59 6.03 -11.86
N ASP A 85 1.58 6.18 -13.18
CA ASP A 85 2.13 7.35 -13.88
C ASP A 85 3.59 7.68 -13.51
N GLY A 86 4.38 6.65 -13.19
CA GLY A 86 5.78 6.80 -12.79
C GLY A 86 5.98 7.32 -11.35
N LEU A 87 4.93 7.30 -10.53
CA LEU A 87 4.95 7.67 -9.13
C LEU A 87 4.69 6.43 -8.25
N ASP A 88 5.36 6.36 -7.12
CA ASP A 88 5.19 5.33 -6.11
C ASP A 88 4.25 5.80 -4.99
N TYR A 89 3.24 4.97 -4.71
CA TYR A 89 2.23 5.20 -3.69
C TYR A 89 2.36 4.13 -2.62
N LYS A 90 2.77 4.50 -1.41
CA LYS A 90 2.92 3.56 -0.29
C LYS A 90 1.55 3.02 0.07
N VAL A 91 1.38 1.70 0.05
CA VAL A 91 0.14 1.04 0.48
C VAL A 91 0.04 1.15 2.00
N ILE A 92 -1.05 1.75 2.49
CA ILE A 92 -1.32 1.91 3.93
C ILE A 92 -2.56 1.15 4.39
N ASN A 93 -3.46 0.79 3.47
CA ASN A 93 -4.56 -0.13 3.72
C ASN A 93 -4.98 -0.85 2.42
N THR A 94 -5.31 -2.13 2.51
CA THR A 94 -5.89 -2.91 1.40
C THR A 94 -7.25 -3.50 1.74
N LYS A 95 -7.69 -3.39 3.00
CA LYS A 95 -8.95 -3.97 3.48
C LYS A 95 -10.12 -3.04 3.10
N TYR A 96 -11.05 -3.55 2.31
CA TYR A 96 -12.26 -2.87 1.82
C TYR A 96 -12.07 -1.66 0.89
N ILE A 97 -11.24 -0.69 1.28
CA ILE A 97 -10.80 0.43 0.44
C ILE A 97 -9.28 0.39 0.34
N SER A 98 -8.74 0.44 -0.87
CA SER A 98 -7.29 0.57 -1.04
C SER A 98 -6.87 2.01 -0.76
N LEU A 99 -6.07 2.21 0.29
CA LEU A 99 -5.53 3.53 0.67
C LEU A 99 -4.03 3.55 0.49
N TYR A 100 -3.54 4.73 0.12
CA TYR A 100 -2.14 4.99 -0.12
C TYR A 100 -1.70 6.33 0.47
N SER A 101 -0.41 6.45 0.76
CA SER A 101 0.22 7.73 1.08
C SER A 101 1.40 8.01 0.15
N ARG A 102 1.69 9.30 -0.03
CA ARG A 102 2.93 9.78 -0.63
C ARG A 102 3.46 10.94 0.19
N LEU A 103 4.71 10.83 0.60
CA LEU A 103 5.45 11.95 1.15
C LEU A 103 5.84 12.86 -0.02
N ILE A 104 5.33 14.08 -0.03
CA ILE A 104 5.67 15.10 -1.00
C ILE A 104 6.50 16.19 -0.33
N GLU A 105 7.40 16.78 -1.11
CA GLU A 105 8.15 17.96 -0.70
C GLU A 105 7.30 19.20 -0.97
N ILE A 106 7.18 20.07 0.03
CA ILE A 106 6.46 21.34 -0.04
C ILE A 106 7.40 22.50 0.33
N GLY A 107 7.33 23.61 -0.42
CA GLY A 107 8.18 24.79 -0.25
C GLY A 107 9.38 24.86 -1.19
N ALA A 108 10.25 25.87 -0.99
CA ALA A 108 11.51 25.99 -1.71
C ALA A 108 12.55 25.03 -1.11
N GLU A 109 13.24 24.28 -1.97
CA GLU A 109 14.42 23.46 -1.65
C GLU A 109 14.29 22.56 -0.40
N GLY A 110 13.29 21.68 -0.34
CA GLY A 110 13.32 20.56 0.63
C GLY A 110 12.96 20.91 2.06
N SER A 111 12.45 22.12 2.30
CA SER A 111 12.26 22.66 3.65
C SER A 111 11.16 21.92 4.44
N PHE A 112 10.11 21.44 3.78
CA PHE A 112 8.98 20.77 4.43
C PHE A 112 8.54 19.54 3.64
N TYR A 113 8.03 18.53 4.35
CA TYR A 113 7.42 17.35 3.75
C TYR A 113 6.03 17.15 4.32
N GLU A 114 5.09 16.76 3.47
CA GLU A 114 3.71 16.47 3.84
C GLU A 114 3.29 15.10 3.29
N ASP A 115 2.59 14.33 4.11
CA ASP A 115 1.94 13.10 3.65
C ASP A 115 0.61 13.45 2.99
N LEU A 116 0.54 13.25 1.67
CA LEU A 116 -0.73 13.27 0.95
C LEU A 116 -1.32 11.86 0.88
N TYR A 117 -2.64 11.80 1.04
CA TYR A 117 -3.40 10.56 1.02
C TYR A 117 -4.15 10.37 -0.29
N TYR A 118 -4.25 9.11 -0.71
CA TYR A 118 -4.87 8.70 -1.95
C TYR A 118 -5.66 7.41 -1.76
N PHE A 119 -6.55 7.11 -2.69
CA PHE A 119 -7.27 5.84 -2.70
C PHE A 119 -7.49 5.33 -4.13
N SER A 120 -7.89 4.07 -4.24
CA SER A 120 -8.48 3.51 -5.46
C SER A 120 -9.76 2.76 -5.12
N ALA A 121 -10.75 2.86 -5.99
CA ALA A 121 -12.06 2.24 -5.78
C ALA A 121 -11.99 0.70 -5.77
N THR A 122 -11.08 0.15 -6.58
CA THR A 122 -10.72 -1.27 -6.63
C THR A 122 -9.19 -1.42 -6.53
N PRO A 123 -8.65 -2.60 -6.19
CA PRO A 123 -7.20 -2.82 -6.13
C PRO A 123 -6.45 -2.48 -7.43
N GLU A 124 -7.10 -2.68 -8.58
CA GLU A 124 -6.55 -2.42 -9.92
C GLU A 124 -6.85 -1.00 -10.42
N GLY A 125 -7.84 -0.35 -9.81
CA GLY A 125 -8.41 0.92 -10.27
C GLY A 125 -7.47 2.10 -10.16
N ARG A 126 -7.82 3.21 -10.83
CA ARG A 126 -7.02 4.44 -10.80
C ARG A 126 -6.85 4.95 -9.37
N ILE A 127 -5.61 5.29 -9.01
CA ILE A 127 -5.31 6.02 -7.78
C ILE A 127 -5.69 7.49 -7.97
N GLN A 128 -6.42 8.02 -7.01
CA GLN A 128 -6.94 9.38 -6.99
C GLN A 128 -6.68 10.03 -5.62
N PRO A 129 -6.57 11.37 -5.55
CA PRO A 129 -6.47 12.07 -4.28
C PRO A 129 -7.61 11.71 -3.33
N LEU A 130 -7.31 11.56 -2.05
CA LEU A 130 -8.30 11.24 -1.04
C LEU A 130 -9.09 12.49 -0.66
N THR A 131 -10.19 12.73 -1.38
CA THR A 131 -11.11 13.84 -1.13
C THR A 131 -12.53 13.32 -0.98
N LYS A 132 -13.37 14.05 -0.24
CA LYS A 132 -14.80 13.73 -0.08
C LYS A 132 -15.48 13.61 -1.44
N ARG A 133 -15.16 14.52 -2.36
CA ARG A 133 -15.69 14.51 -3.73
C ARG A 133 -15.31 13.23 -4.47
N ASN A 134 -14.02 12.89 -4.53
CA ASN A 134 -13.57 11.71 -5.27
C ASN A 134 -14.15 10.42 -4.68
N LEU A 135 -14.29 10.35 -3.35
CA LEU A 135 -14.93 9.20 -2.69
C LEU A 135 -16.40 9.05 -3.07
N LYS A 136 -17.18 10.14 -3.09
CA LYS A 136 -18.58 10.10 -3.51
C LYS A 136 -18.73 9.75 -4.99
N ASP A 137 -17.86 10.28 -5.84
CA ASP A 137 -17.83 9.99 -7.27
C ASP A 137 -17.44 8.51 -7.53
N ALA A 138 -16.61 7.92 -6.67
CA ALA A 138 -16.20 6.51 -6.75
C ALA A 138 -17.23 5.53 -6.22
N TYR A 139 -18.09 5.95 -5.28
CA TYR A 139 -19.09 5.09 -4.62
C TYR A 139 -20.51 5.70 -4.64
N PRO A 140 -21.03 6.17 -5.79
CA PRO A 140 -22.28 6.91 -5.85
C PRO A 140 -23.50 6.06 -5.49
N SER A 141 -23.41 4.73 -5.68
CA SER A 141 -24.47 3.78 -5.35
C SER A 141 -24.50 3.37 -3.88
N ASN A 142 -23.50 3.74 -3.09
CA ASN A 142 -23.45 3.43 -1.66
C ASN A 142 -23.88 4.67 -0.85
N SER A 143 -25.19 4.92 -0.84
CA SER A 143 -25.77 6.10 -0.18
C SER A 143 -25.42 6.18 1.31
N GLU A 144 -25.31 5.04 1.98
CA GLU A 144 -24.95 4.99 3.39
C GLU A 144 -23.49 5.41 3.63
N PHE A 145 -22.56 4.99 2.77
CA PHE A 145 -21.19 5.48 2.83
C PHE A 145 -21.08 6.98 2.54
N VAL A 146 -21.82 7.46 1.54
CA VAL A 146 -21.89 8.90 1.24
C VAL A 146 -22.40 9.69 2.45
N ASN A 147 -23.42 9.17 3.16
CA ASN A 147 -23.92 9.77 4.39
C ASN A 147 -22.85 9.82 5.50
N TYR A 148 -22.06 8.76 5.69
CA TYR A 148 -20.94 8.78 6.64
C TYR A 148 -19.88 9.82 6.26
N ILE A 149 -19.54 9.92 4.97
CA ILE A 149 -18.58 10.92 4.47
C ILE A 149 -19.04 12.33 4.86
N ASP A 150 -20.33 12.62 4.71
CA ASP A 150 -20.87 13.95 4.98
C ASP A 150 -21.02 14.29 6.45
N LYS A 151 -21.40 13.30 7.28
CA LYS A 151 -21.66 13.52 8.71
C LYS A 151 -20.42 13.41 9.57
N SER A 152 -19.45 12.59 9.18
CA SER A 152 -18.33 12.20 10.06
C SER A 152 -17.02 12.90 9.75
N PHE A 153 -16.88 13.53 8.58
CA PHE A 153 -15.66 14.25 8.19
C PHE A 153 -15.99 15.69 7.86
N LYS A 154 -15.35 16.62 8.55
CA LYS A 154 -15.51 18.06 8.34
C LYS A 154 -14.89 18.48 7.00
N ASP A 155 -13.67 18.02 6.73
CA ASP A 155 -12.91 18.31 5.52
C ASP A 155 -12.04 17.11 5.10
N ASP A 156 -11.35 17.27 3.96
CA ASP A 156 -10.56 16.19 3.35
C ASP A 156 -9.37 15.74 4.23
N SER A 157 -8.86 16.60 5.11
CA SER A 157 -7.70 16.27 5.96
C SER A 157 -8.01 15.17 6.99
N GLU A 158 -9.27 15.04 7.38
CA GLU A 158 -9.72 14.05 8.35
C GLU A 158 -9.88 12.63 7.74
N LEU A 159 -9.94 12.51 6.41
CA LEU A 159 -10.17 11.24 5.71
C LEU A 159 -9.02 10.25 5.87
N GLY A 160 -7.78 10.76 6.03
CA GLY A 160 -6.56 9.98 6.19
C GLY A 160 -6.22 9.61 7.63
N VAL A 161 -7.08 9.91 8.60
CA VAL A 161 -6.77 9.75 10.04
C VAL A 161 -6.91 8.29 10.47
N PHE A 162 -5.84 7.76 11.06
CA PHE A 162 -5.82 6.45 11.68
C PHE A 162 -6.41 6.50 13.09
N ASN A 163 -7.36 5.61 13.38
CA ASN A 163 -7.92 5.45 14.72
C ASN A 163 -7.23 4.29 15.44
N SER A 164 -6.44 4.60 16.47
CA SER A 164 -5.69 3.62 17.24
C SER A 164 -6.56 2.68 18.08
N GLN A 165 -7.75 3.13 18.53
CA GLN A 165 -8.69 2.30 19.30
C GLN A 165 -9.35 1.24 18.42
N LEU A 166 -9.62 1.57 17.15
CA LEU A 166 -10.19 0.65 16.17
C LEU A 166 -9.12 -0.13 15.38
N ASN A 167 -7.84 0.25 15.51
CA ASN A 167 -6.71 -0.25 14.74
C ASN A 167 -6.96 -0.20 13.21
N GLN A 168 -7.62 0.86 12.74
CA GLN A 168 -7.92 1.09 11.32
C GLN A 168 -8.17 2.57 11.03
N TYR A 169 -8.16 2.94 9.75
CA TYR A 169 -8.56 4.28 9.31
C TYR A 169 -10.07 4.49 9.51
N MET A 170 -10.48 5.67 9.97
CA MET A 170 -11.90 5.99 10.19
C MET A 170 -12.72 5.80 8.91
N LEU A 171 -12.17 6.18 7.76
CA LEU A 171 -12.80 5.99 6.47
C LEU A 171 -13.09 4.53 6.16
N VAL A 172 -12.13 3.64 6.48
CA VAL A 172 -12.25 2.19 6.25
C VAL A 172 -13.34 1.61 7.15
N TYR A 173 -13.40 2.05 8.41
CA TYR A 173 -14.44 1.67 9.36
C TYR A 173 -15.84 2.04 8.85
N PHE A 174 -16.05 3.28 8.39
CA PHE A 174 -17.35 3.70 7.88
C PHE A 174 -17.74 2.99 6.58
N PHE A 175 -16.77 2.70 5.71
CA PHE A 175 -17.03 1.92 4.52
C PHE A 175 -17.43 0.48 4.86
N GLU A 176 -16.75 -0.16 5.82
CA GLU A 176 -17.15 -1.48 6.34
C GLU A 176 -18.58 -1.45 6.89
N LYS A 177 -18.95 -0.40 7.66
CA LYS A 177 -20.31 -0.25 8.20
C LYS A 177 -21.38 -0.08 7.14
N SER A 178 -21.07 0.63 6.05
CA SER A 178 -22.02 0.87 4.95
C SER A 178 -22.37 -0.36 4.10
N LYS A 179 -21.66 -1.49 4.30
CA LYS A 179 -21.92 -2.75 3.59
C LYS A 179 -22.96 -3.64 4.28
N ASN A 180 -23.39 -3.29 5.49
CA ASN A 180 -24.34 -4.06 6.29
C ASN A 180 -25.75 -3.50 6.16
#